data_AF-A0A9P6JH87-F1
#
_entry.id   AF-A0A9P6JH87-F1
#
_cell.length_a   1.000
_cell.length_b   1.000
_cell.length_c   1.000
_cell.angle_alpha   90.00
_cell.angle_beta   90.00
_cell.angle_gamma   90.00
#
_symmetry.space_group_name_H-M   'P 1'
#
loop_
_entity.id
_entity.type
_entity.pdbx_description
1 polymer ?
#
loop_
_entity_poly.entity_id
_entity_poly.type
_entity_poly.pdbx_seq_one_letter_code
_entity_poly.pdbx_strand_id
1 'polypeptide(L)'
;MNNSTTLVICHGSGAARAVGVTLDSVLTNIATFLVANPYEVLTIEFNQYDGDAGIVSKMVVDKVKQFFTLPSGEPMYWSRDSVSEPWPSLRNMILADKRLMFFVSDLYNAIPDPKPKWANQKDVWKYDGFRYTSDDTKPVQLNESYYAWCDQGPPNDGSYVKWQQIDINLGILKDDIIETVKKGQIPQLCIAPLAKETNFDMLDGIGERCYSRWPYWFRVRVNDYWEGHLFQVVNRFNDRNVARVKAGESLTPY
;
A
#
# COMPACT_ATOMS: atom_id res chain seq x y z
N MET A 1 -19.99 23.54 20.14
CA MET A 1 -19.32 23.59 18.83
C MET A 1 -19.11 22.16 18.36
N ASN A 2 -19.90 21.67 17.40
CA ASN A 2 -19.69 20.35 16.79
C ASN A 2 -18.66 20.50 15.66
N ASN A 3 -17.38 20.44 16.00
CA ASN A 3 -16.26 20.42 15.04
C ASN A 3 -15.78 18.98 14.81
N SER A 4 -16.66 18.08 14.35
CA SER A 4 -16.24 16.73 13.96
C SER A 4 -15.55 16.78 12.59
N THR A 5 -14.33 17.30 12.54
CA THR A 5 -13.47 17.18 11.36
C THR A 5 -13.29 15.69 11.08
N THR A 6 -13.70 15.25 9.90
CA THR A 6 -13.61 13.85 9.47
C THR A 6 -12.61 13.77 8.33
N LEU A 7 -11.63 12.87 8.42
CA LEU A 7 -10.77 12.53 7.29
C LEU A 7 -11.47 11.51 6.42
N VAL A 8 -11.45 11.75 5.11
CA VAL A 8 -11.96 10.83 4.10
C VAL A 8 -10.85 10.46 3.14
N ILE A 9 -10.83 9.20 2.71
CA ILE A 9 -9.96 8.71 1.65
C ILE A 9 -10.75 8.81 0.34
N CYS A 10 -10.15 9.43 -0.68
CA CYS A 10 -10.74 9.58 -2.00
C CYS A 10 -9.70 9.41 -3.10
N HIS A 11 -10.17 9.19 -4.33
CA HIS A 11 -9.36 9.24 -5.54
C HIS A 11 -9.67 10.52 -6.33
N GLY A 12 -8.64 11.34 -6.56
CA GLY A 12 -8.76 12.65 -7.22
C GLY A 12 -8.64 13.83 -6.26
N SER A 13 -8.71 15.04 -6.81
CA SER A 13 -8.62 16.31 -6.08
C SER A 13 -9.73 17.28 -6.50
N GLY A 14 -9.98 18.31 -5.70
CA GLY A 14 -10.95 19.36 -6.06
C GLY A 14 -12.41 18.87 -6.04
N ALA A 15 -13.22 19.17 -7.07
CA ALA A 15 -14.68 18.90 -7.06
C ALA A 15 -15.08 17.41 -6.99
N ALA A 16 -14.15 16.48 -7.22
CA ALA A 16 -14.34 15.03 -7.02
C ALA A 16 -14.32 14.60 -5.54
N ARG A 17 -14.14 15.56 -4.60
CA ARG A 17 -14.02 15.37 -3.13
C ARG A 17 -15.13 14.55 -2.46
N ALA A 18 -16.30 14.44 -3.09
CA ALA A 18 -17.54 14.15 -2.40
C ALA A 18 -17.88 12.65 -2.27
N VAL A 19 -16.98 11.74 -2.67
CA VAL A 19 -17.30 10.31 -2.73
C VAL A 19 -16.37 9.43 -1.87
N GLY A 20 -15.56 10.00 -0.97
CA GLY A 20 -14.62 9.20 -0.18
C GLY A 20 -15.24 8.35 0.94
N VAL A 21 -14.47 7.37 1.44
CA VAL A 21 -14.78 6.59 2.65
C VAL A 21 -14.06 7.22 3.84
N THR A 22 -14.65 7.21 5.03
CA THR A 22 -13.98 7.76 6.22
C THR A 22 -12.71 6.98 6.55
N LEU A 23 -11.66 7.69 6.97
CA LEU A 23 -10.39 7.06 7.38
C LEU A 23 -10.63 6.05 8.51
N ASP A 24 -11.46 6.39 9.50
CA ASP A 24 -11.81 5.49 10.61
C ASP A 24 -12.41 4.16 10.14
N SER A 25 -13.29 4.19 9.13
CA SER A 25 -13.85 2.96 8.55
C SER A 25 -12.77 2.11 7.90
N VAL A 26 -11.85 2.73 7.17
CA VAL A 26 -10.74 2.01 6.51
C VAL A 26 -9.79 1.41 7.54
N LEU A 27 -9.38 2.18 8.55
CA LEU A 27 -8.50 1.69 9.62
C LEU A 27 -9.15 0.58 10.46
N THR A 28 -10.48 0.64 10.67
CA THR A 28 -11.24 -0.44 11.34
C THR A 28 -11.18 -1.73 10.54
N ASN A 29 -11.37 -1.66 9.21
CA ASN A 29 -11.28 -2.83 8.34
C ASN A 29 -9.87 -3.43 8.35
N ILE A 30 -8.84 -2.58 8.30
CA ILE A 30 -7.44 -3.02 8.40
C ILE A 30 -7.17 -3.70 9.74
N ALA A 31 -7.59 -3.11 10.86
CA ALA A 31 -7.40 -3.70 12.18
C ALA A 31 -8.11 -5.06 12.30
N THR A 32 -9.34 -5.15 11.79
CA THR A 32 -10.12 -6.40 11.76
C THR A 32 -9.41 -7.48 10.93
N PHE A 33 -8.89 -7.10 9.76
CA PHE A 33 -8.11 -8.00 8.90
C PHE A 33 -6.86 -8.52 9.61
N LEU A 34 -6.08 -7.64 10.26
CA LEU A 34 -4.87 -8.06 10.99
C LEU A 34 -5.20 -9.02 12.13
N VAL A 35 -6.28 -8.78 12.88
CA VAL A 35 -6.73 -9.71 13.93
C VAL A 35 -7.07 -11.09 13.36
N ALA A 36 -7.78 -11.13 12.23
CA ALA A 36 -8.14 -12.39 11.57
C ALA A 36 -6.94 -13.10 10.93
N ASN A 37 -5.88 -12.38 10.58
CA ASN A 37 -4.73 -12.89 9.85
C ASN A 37 -3.41 -12.53 10.56
N PRO A 38 -3.03 -13.28 11.62
CA PRO A 38 -1.92 -12.90 12.51
C PRO A 38 -0.52 -12.97 11.88
N TYR A 39 -0.39 -13.56 10.69
CA TYR A 39 0.88 -13.63 9.95
C TYR A 39 0.99 -12.59 8.84
N GLU A 40 -0.07 -11.81 8.61
CA GLU A 40 -0.10 -10.82 7.55
C GLU A 40 0.59 -9.53 7.99
N VAL A 41 1.36 -8.95 7.06
CA VAL A 41 2.03 -7.67 7.24
C VAL A 41 1.60 -6.74 6.12
N LEU A 42 1.19 -5.53 6.49
CA LEU A 42 0.71 -4.52 5.53
C LEU A 42 1.66 -3.34 5.47
N THR A 43 1.83 -2.82 4.26
CA THR A 43 2.39 -1.48 4.04
C THR A 43 1.26 -0.50 3.74
N ILE A 44 1.19 0.59 4.49
CA ILE A 44 0.19 1.65 4.34
C ILE A 44 0.89 2.93 3.91
N GLU A 45 0.34 3.61 2.91
CA GLU A 45 0.83 4.90 2.43
C GLU A 45 -0.19 6.00 2.71
N PHE A 46 0.27 7.08 3.34
CA PHE A 46 -0.42 8.37 3.34
C PHE A 46 0.26 9.26 2.30
N ASN A 47 -0.36 9.40 1.14
CA ASN A 47 0.22 10.10 0.00
C ASN A 47 -0.23 11.58 -0.05
N GLN A 48 -0.98 11.92 -1.09
CA GLN A 48 -1.53 13.25 -1.32
C GLN A 48 -2.64 13.55 -0.31
N TYR A 49 -2.86 14.83 -0.07
CA TYR A 49 -3.92 15.33 0.79
C TYR A 49 -4.55 16.57 0.17
N ASP A 50 -5.83 16.78 0.46
CA ASP A 50 -6.56 18.00 0.17
C ASP A 50 -6.99 18.65 1.50
N GLY A 51 -6.67 19.94 1.68
CA GLY A 51 -7.00 20.70 2.89
C GLY A 51 -5.77 21.18 3.66
N ASP A 52 -5.96 21.51 4.94
CA ASP A 52 -4.87 21.98 5.79
C ASP A 52 -3.94 20.83 6.19
N ALA A 53 -2.69 20.89 5.74
CA ALA A 53 -1.70 19.84 5.93
C ALA A 53 -1.41 19.54 7.41
N GLY A 54 -1.38 20.57 8.27
CA GLY A 54 -1.08 20.41 9.70
C GLY A 54 -2.22 19.77 10.47
N ILE A 55 -3.47 20.09 10.11
CA ILE A 55 -4.65 19.43 10.67
C ILE A 55 -4.71 17.98 10.21
N VAL A 56 -4.55 17.72 8.91
CA VAL A 56 -4.61 16.37 8.34
C VAL A 56 -3.50 15.48 8.91
N SER A 57 -2.26 15.98 9.01
CA SER A 57 -1.12 15.22 9.52
C SER A 57 -1.31 14.81 10.98
N LYS A 58 -1.78 15.74 11.83
CA LYS A 58 -2.09 15.47 13.23
C LYS A 58 -3.18 14.40 13.36
N MET A 59 -4.26 14.53 12.60
CA MET A 59 -5.34 13.55 12.60
C MET A 59 -4.86 12.17 12.14
N VAL A 60 -4.04 12.07 11.09
CA VAL A 60 -3.44 10.80 10.64
C VAL A 60 -2.60 10.17 11.76
N VAL A 61 -1.73 10.94 12.41
CA VAL A 61 -0.89 10.44 13.51
C VAL A 61 -1.73 9.96 14.69
N ASP A 62 -2.74 10.72 15.09
CA ASP A 62 -3.64 10.38 16.19
C ASP A 62 -4.43 9.10 15.86
N LYS A 63 -4.91 8.96 14.63
CA LYS A 63 -5.66 7.78 14.16
C LYS A 63 -4.79 6.53 14.05
N VAL A 64 -3.56 6.63 13.54
CA VAL A 64 -2.61 5.50 13.53
C VAL A 64 -2.36 4.99 14.94
N LYS A 65 -2.10 5.89 15.90
CA LYS A 65 -1.92 5.52 17.31
C LYS A 65 -3.18 4.89 17.90
N GLN A 66 -4.35 5.47 17.63
CA GLN A 66 -5.64 4.98 18.12
C GLN A 66 -5.93 3.54 17.66
N PHE A 67 -5.73 3.24 16.38
CA PHE A 67 -6.15 1.97 15.78
C PHE A 67 -5.10 0.86 15.85
N PHE A 68 -3.82 1.21 15.93
CA PHE A 68 -2.72 0.26 15.78
C PHE A 68 -1.78 0.23 16.99
N THR A 69 -2.30 0.56 18.16
CA THR A 69 -1.67 0.30 19.46
C THR A 69 -2.46 -0.79 20.16
N LEU A 70 -1.79 -1.86 20.58
CA LEU A 70 -2.40 -2.96 21.32
C LEU A 70 -2.90 -2.48 22.69
N PRO A 71 -3.82 -3.22 23.35
CA PRO A 71 -4.24 -2.92 24.72
C PRO A 71 -3.07 -2.86 25.72
N SER A 72 -1.95 -3.52 25.43
CA SER A 72 -0.71 -3.45 26.20
C SER A 72 0.04 -2.11 26.08
N GLY A 73 -0.35 -1.25 25.15
CA GLY A 73 0.38 -0.02 24.80
C GLY A 73 1.46 -0.23 23.72
N GLU A 74 1.70 -1.47 23.31
CA GLU A 74 2.69 -1.78 22.26
C GLU A 74 2.16 -1.45 20.86
N PRO A 75 2.93 -0.74 20.03
CA PRO A 75 2.50 -0.44 18.66
C PRO A 75 2.60 -1.68 17.76
N MET A 76 1.66 -1.83 16.84
CA MET A 76 1.67 -2.88 15.80
C MET A 76 2.53 -2.51 14.59
N TYR A 77 3.18 -1.34 14.58
CA TYR A 77 3.97 -0.84 13.46
C TYR A 77 5.46 -0.87 13.73
N TRP A 78 6.24 -1.11 12.68
CA TRP A 78 7.69 -1.04 12.73
C TRP A 78 8.15 0.42 12.71
N SER A 79 9.11 0.75 13.57
CA SER A 79 9.72 2.08 13.65
C SER A 79 11.16 2.01 13.19
N ARG A 80 11.69 3.12 12.66
CA ARG A 80 13.08 3.21 12.21
C ARG A 80 13.72 4.52 12.62
N ASP A 81 15.03 4.46 12.83
CA ASP A 81 15.81 5.61 13.27
C ASP A 81 16.64 6.24 12.14
N SER A 82 17.05 5.47 11.12
CA SER A 82 17.91 5.98 10.04
C SER A 82 17.86 5.16 8.73
N VAL A 83 18.16 5.81 7.60
CA VAL A 83 18.12 5.21 6.25
C VAL A 83 19.10 4.06 6.09
N SER A 84 20.16 4.07 6.89
CA SER A 84 21.20 3.05 6.95
C SER A 84 20.80 1.80 7.73
N GLU A 85 19.72 1.85 8.51
CA GLU A 85 19.22 0.66 9.20
C GLU A 85 18.75 -0.39 8.15
N PRO A 86 19.03 -1.68 8.32
CA PRO A 86 18.47 -2.68 7.40
C PRO A 86 16.94 -2.75 7.57
N TRP A 87 16.22 -3.02 6.48
CA TRP A 87 14.78 -3.32 6.59
C TRP A 87 14.58 -4.62 7.39
N PRO A 88 13.53 -4.70 8.23
CA PRO A 88 13.19 -5.97 8.87
C PRO A 88 12.79 -6.99 7.81
N SER A 89 13.14 -8.25 8.02
CA SER A 89 12.53 -9.34 7.24
C SER A 89 11.05 -9.49 7.63
N LEU A 90 10.25 -10.08 6.74
CA LEU A 90 8.87 -10.42 7.07
C LEU A 90 8.79 -11.28 8.35
N ARG A 91 9.70 -12.24 8.49
CA ARG A 91 9.80 -13.09 9.69
C ARG A 91 10.00 -12.25 10.95
N ASN A 92 10.91 -11.27 10.92
CA ASN A 92 11.16 -10.38 12.06
C ASN A 92 9.90 -9.60 12.43
N MET A 93 9.19 -9.07 11.44
CA MET A 93 7.95 -8.31 11.65
C MET A 93 6.85 -9.18 12.28
N ILE A 94 6.65 -10.39 11.76
CA ILE A 94 5.67 -11.36 12.29
C ILE A 94 6.01 -11.77 13.73
N LEU A 95 7.26 -12.17 13.98
CA LEU A 95 7.68 -12.65 15.30
C LEU A 95 7.64 -11.56 16.37
N ALA A 96 7.83 -10.30 15.98
CA ALA A 96 7.75 -9.14 16.87
C ALA A 96 6.33 -8.55 17.00
N ASP A 97 5.32 -9.16 16.37
CA ASP A 97 3.95 -8.63 16.25
C ASP A 97 3.90 -7.18 15.72
N LYS A 98 4.85 -6.82 14.86
CA LYS A 98 4.94 -5.52 14.19
C LYS A 98 4.48 -5.67 12.75
N ARG A 99 3.16 -5.75 12.57
CA ARG A 99 2.48 -6.10 11.31
C ARG A 99 2.19 -4.94 10.35
N LEU A 100 2.69 -3.73 10.64
CA LEU A 100 2.46 -2.55 9.83
C LEU A 100 3.76 -1.81 9.51
N MET A 101 3.89 -1.35 8.27
CA MET A 101 4.90 -0.41 7.81
C MET A 101 4.22 0.82 7.20
N PHE A 102 4.57 2.02 7.66
CA PHE A 102 3.94 3.25 7.19
C PHE A 102 4.91 4.09 6.37
N PHE A 103 4.43 4.58 5.22
CA PHE A 103 5.12 5.59 4.43
C PHE A 103 4.24 6.84 4.27
N VAL A 104 4.84 8.00 4.38
CA VAL A 104 4.17 9.30 4.27
C VAL A 104 4.87 10.13 3.20
N SER A 105 4.13 10.59 2.19
CA SER A 105 4.67 11.41 1.09
C SER A 105 4.54 12.90 1.43
N ASP A 106 3.80 13.68 0.64
CA ASP A 106 3.64 15.14 0.80
C ASP A 106 3.25 15.57 2.22
N LEU A 107 2.47 14.75 2.92
CA LEU A 107 2.03 15.01 4.29
C LEU A 107 3.16 14.94 5.33
N TYR A 108 4.28 14.30 5.03
CA TYR A 108 5.36 14.03 5.99
C TYR A 108 5.96 15.30 6.58
N ASN A 109 6.21 16.29 5.73
CA ASN A 109 6.78 17.58 6.15
C ASN A 109 5.82 18.39 7.02
N ALA A 110 4.52 18.10 6.97
CA ALA A 110 3.50 18.73 7.79
C ALA A 110 3.30 18.04 9.15
N ILE A 111 3.96 16.91 9.41
CA ILE A 111 3.93 16.26 10.73
C ILE A 111 4.77 17.11 11.71
N PRO A 112 4.21 17.54 12.85
CA PRO A 112 4.94 18.30 13.86
C PRO A 112 6.14 17.53 14.43
N ASP A 113 7.20 18.25 14.77
CA ASP A 113 8.35 17.66 15.46
C ASP A 113 8.07 17.43 16.96
N PRO A 114 8.64 16.37 17.57
CA PRO A 114 9.39 15.31 16.90
C PRO A 114 8.47 14.39 16.09
N LYS A 115 8.83 14.13 14.83
CA LYS A 115 8.07 13.22 13.96
C LYS A 115 8.07 11.80 14.54
N PRO A 116 6.95 11.05 14.43
CA PRO A 116 6.93 9.67 14.88
C PRO A 116 7.92 8.82 14.08
N LYS A 117 8.71 8.00 14.77
CA LYS A 117 9.73 7.11 14.16
C LYS A 117 9.16 6.06 13.19
N TRP A 118 7.85 5.83 13.22
CA TRP A 118 7.16 4.95 12.27
C TRP A 118 6.78 5.66 10.97
N ALA A 119 6.75 6.99 10.94
CA ALA A 119 6.40 7.75 9.76
C ALA A 119 7.63 7.82 8.84
N ASN A 120 7.75 6.89 7.88
CA ASN A 120 8.86 6.90 6.95
C ASN A 120 8.56 7.85 5.78
N GLN A 121 9.43 8.82 5.48
CA GLN A 121 9.26 9.69 4.32
C GLN A 121 9.33 8.88 3.02
N LYS A 122 8.25 8.83 2.25
CA LYS A 122 8.16 7.96 1.06
C LYS A 122 9.38 8.06 0.14
N ASP A 123 9.73 9.26 -0.32
CA ASP A 123 10.74 9.42 -1.37
C ASP A 123 12.18 9.12 -0.91
N VAL A 124 12.42 9.20 0.40
CA VAL A 124 13.72 8.86 1.00
C VAL A 124 13.84 7.36 1.20
N TRP A 125 12.79 6.74 1.74
CA TRP A 125 12.86 5.39 2.29
C TRP A 125 12.27 4.32 1.37
N LYS A 126 11.59 4.73 0.31
CA LYS A 126 10.85 3.85 -0.55
C LYS A 126 11.18 4.08 -2.01
N TYR A 127 11.16 3.01 -2.78
CA TYR A 127 11.19 3.07 -4.23
C TYR A 127 9.91 2.44 -4.76
N ASP A 128 9.13 3.22 -5.50
CA ASP A 128 7.99 2.71 -6.25
C ASP A 128 8.55 1.86 -7.40
N GLY A 129 8.22 0.57 -7.44
CA GLY A 129 8.74 -0.35 -8.46
C GLY A 129 7.99 -0.23 -9.78
N PHE A 130 7.44 -1.35 -10.27
CA PHE A 130 6.70 -1.36 -11.54
C PHE A 130 5.57 -0.33 -11.52
N ARG A 131 5.53 0.54 -12.52
CA ARG A 131 4.40 1.43 -12.82
C ARG A 131 4.03 1.17 -14.27
N TYR A 132 2.82 0.69 -14.52
CA TYR A 132 2.29 0.63 -15.88
C TYR A 132 1.94 2.05 -16.36
N THR A 133 2.03 2.31 -17.66
CA THR A 133 1.68 3.61 -18.23
C THR A 133 0.20 3.66 -18.58
N SER A 134 -0.31 4.86 -18.87
CA SER A 134 -1.63 5.04 -19.46
C SER A 134 -1.83 4.29 -20.79
N ASP A 135 -0.76 3.75 -21.37
CA ASP A 135 -0.74 3.17 -22.71
C ASP A 135 -0.96 1.65 -22.69
N ASP A 136 -0.76 0.99 -21.53
CA ASP A 136 -1.02 -0.44 -21.32
C ASP A 136 -2.52 -0.67 -21.04
N THR A 137 -3.32 -0.51 -22.09
CA THR A 137 -4.79 -0.53 -22.01
C THR A 137 -5.42 -1.93 -22.10
N LYS A 138 -4.60 -2.97 -22.34
CA LYS A 138 -5.06 -4.37 -22.47
C LYS A 138 -4.34 -5.29 -21.47
N PRO A 139 -5.01 -6.34 -20.95
CA PRO A 139 -4.38 -7.30 -20.03
C PRO A 139 -3.08 -7.93 -20.53
N VAL A 140 -2.99 -8.24 -21.83
CA VAL A 140 -1.77 -8.81 -22.42
C VAL A 140 -0.59 -7.84 -22.40
N GLN A 141 -0.83 -6.55 -22.62
CA GLN A 141 0.22 -5.52 -22.60
C GLN A 141 0.72 -5.32 -21.17
N LEU A 142 -0.20 -5.28 -20.20
CA LEU A 142 0.16 -5.24 -18.78
C LEU A 142 1.01 -6.44 -18.37
N ASN A 143 0.63 -7.66 -18.79
CA ASN A 143 1.41 -8.87 -18.53
C ASN A 143 2.82 -8.79 -19.10
N GLU A 144 2.96 -8.33 -20.35
CA GLU A 144 4.26 -8.20 -21.02
C GLU A 144 5.14 -7.16 -20.33
N SER A 145 4.62 -5.94 -20.09
CA SER A 145 5.32 -4.87 -19.37
C SER A 145 5.77 -5.33 -17.98
N TYR A 146 4.91 -6.06 -17.29
CA TYR A 146 5.19 -6.58 -15.96
C TYR A 146 6.29 -7.64 -15.97
N TYR A 147 6.19 -8.64 -16.85
CA TYR A 147 7.21 -9.68 -16.96
C TYR A 147 8.56 -9.10 -17.39
N ALA A 148 8.56 -8.13 -18.30
CA ALA A 148 9.77 -7.41 -18.67
C ALA A 148 10.40 -6.70 -17.48
N TRP A 149 9.60 -6.05 -16.62
CA TRP A 149 10.10 -5.43 -15.39
C TRP A 149 10.68 -6.47 -14.42
N CYS A 150 10.00 -7.60 -14.20
CA CYS A 150 10.53 -8.63 -13.31
C CYS A 150 11.86 -9.23 -13.80
N ASP A 151 12.01 -9.38 -15.12
CA ASP A 151 13.24 -9.89 -15.74
C ASP A 151 14.42 -8.89 -15.67
N GLN A 152 14.18 -7.60 -15.39
CA GLN A 152 15.26 -6.63 -15.12
C GLN A 152 15.99 -6.91 -13.80
N GLY A 153 15.32 -7.54 -12.84
CA GLY A 153 15.88 -7.80 -11.51
C GLY A 153 16.09 -6.52 -10.68
N PRO A 154 16.66 -6.64 -9.47
CA PRO A 154 16.83 -5.51 -8.57
C PRO A 154 17.77 -4.45 -9.15
N PRO A 155 17.55 -3.17 -8.82
CA PRO A 155 18.44 -2.10 -9.22
C PRO A 155 19.82 -2.23 -8.56
N ASN A 156 20.87 -1.99 -9.35
CA ASN A 156 22.28 -2.12 -8.93
C ASN A 156 22.89 -0.81 -8.40
N ASP A 157 22.12 0.27 -8.36
CA ASP A 157 22.56 1.64 -8.01
C ASP A 157 22.52 1.92 -6.49
N GLY A 158 22.34 0.88 -5.67
CA GLY A 158 22.18 1.02 -4.22
C GLY A 158 20.74 1.30 -3.78
N SER A 159 19.79 1.55 -4.68
CA SER A 159 18.38 1.73 -4.32
C SER A 159 17.72 0.45 -3.78
N TYR A 160 18.39 -0.70 -3.84
CA TYR A 160 17.99 -1.93 -3.16
C TYR A 160 17.92 -1.79 -1.63
N VAL A 161 18.59 -0.79 -1.04
CA VAL A 161 18.45 -0.50 0.40
C VAL A 161 17.14 0.21 0.75
N LYS A 162 16.37 0.68 -0.24
CA LYS A 162 15.05 1.28 -0.04
C LYS A 162 13.98 0.19 0.02
N TRP A 163 12.86 0.46 0.69
CA TRP A 163 11.71 -0.43 0.68
C TRP A 163 11.13 -0.46 -0.74
N GLN A 164 11.19 -1.61 -1.40
CA GLN A 164 10.72 -1.78 -2.76
C GLN A 164 9.30 -2.34 -2.76
N GLN A 165 8.48 -1.86 -3.70
CA GLN A 165 7.12 -2.37 -3.90
C GLN A 165 6.85 -2.67 -5.36
N ILE A 166 5.82 -3.48 -5.60
CA ILE A 166 5.27 -3.70 -6.93
C ILE A 166 3.94 -2.97 -6.99
N ASP A 167 3.90 -1.84 -7.68
CA ASP A 167 2.65 -1.10 -7.84
C ASP A 167 1.85 -1.65 -9.03
N ILE A 168 0.85 -2.51 -8.76
CA ILE A 168 -0.14 -2.87 -9.78
C ILE A 168 -1.28 -1.84 -9.73
N ASN A 169 -0.99 -0.65 -10.22
CA ASN A 169 -1.76 0.55 -9.94
C ASN A 169 -2.99 0.79 -10.84
N LEU A 170 -3.76 -0.22 -11.25
CA LEU A 170 -4.79 -0.07 -12.30
C LEU A 170 -5.74 1.13 -12.04
N GLY A 171 -6.06 1.93 -13.06
CA GLY A 171 -6.75 3.20 -12.84
C GLY A 171 -7.25 3.90 -14.09
N ILE A 172 -8.24 4.78 -13.88
CA ILE A 172 -8.90 5.59 -14.92
C ILE A 172 -8.28 6.99 -14.98
N LEU A 173 -8.16 7.54 -16.18
CA LEU A 173 -7.71 8.92 -16.40
C LEU A 173 -8.80 9.95 -16.01
N LYS A 174 -8.35 11.10 -15.51
CA LYS A 174 -9.19 12.20 -14.98
C LYS A 174 -10.35 12.62 -15.92
N ASP A 175 -10.13 12.57 -17.23
CA ASP A 175 -11.11 13.05 -18.22
C ASP A 175 -12.33 12.12 -18.34
N ASP A 176 -12.17 10.81 -18.11
CA ASP A 176 -13.27 9.83 -18.15
C ASP A 176 -14.22 9.98 -16.96
N ILE A 177 -13.69 10.36 -15.78
CA ILE A 177 -14.50 10.62 -14.59
C ILE A 177 -15.36 11.87 -14.80
N ILE A 178 -14.78 12.95 -15.32
CA ILE A 178 -15.48 14.22 -15.56
C ILE A 178 -16.64 14.01 -16.55
N GLU A 179 -16.39 13.30 -17.65
CA GLU A 179 -17.43 13.01 -18.65
C GLU A 179 -18.54 12.10 -18.11
N THR A 180 -18.23 11.14 -17.23
CA THR A 180 -19.24 10.27 -16.62
C THR A 180 -20.12 11.03 -15.62
N VAL A 181 -19.51 11.89 -14.80
CA VAL A 181 -20.25 12.78 -13.87
C VAL A 181 -21.13 13.76 -14.63
N LYS A 182 -20.65 14.37 -15.72
CA LYS A 182 -21.46 15.28 -16.56
C LYS A 182 -22.71 14.61 -17.13
N LYS A 183 -22.68 13.29 -17.32
CA LYS A 183 -23.82 12.48 -17.81
C LYS A 183 -24.76 12.03 -16.69
N GLY A 184 -24.54 12.47 -15.45
CA GLY A 184 -25.32 12.04 -14.28
C GLY A 184 -25.13 10.56 -13.92
N GLN A 185 -24.06 9.94 -14.43
CA GLN A 185 -23.74 8.54 -14.20
C GLN A 185 -22.72 8.44 -13.06
N ILE A 186 -22.79 7.36 -12.30
CA ILE A 186 -21.73 7.01 -11.36
C ILE A 186 -20.52 6.59 -12.21
N PRO A 187 -19.36 7.26 -12.08
CA PRO A 187 -18.14 6.83 -12.76
C PRO A 187 -17.93 5.34 -12.52
N GLN A 188 -18.01 4.56 -13.60
CA GLN A 188 -17.56 3.18 -13.58
C GLN A 188 -16.06 3.27 -13.35
N LEU A 189 -15.63 3.00 -12.13
CA LEU A 189 -14.23 2.82 -11.79
C LEU A 189 -13.82 1.49 -12.43
N CYS A 190 -13.47 1.54 -13.72
CA CYS A 190 -13.16 0.39 -14.58
C CYS A 190 -11.85 -0.29 -14.20
N ILE A 191 -11.74 -0.74 -12.96
CA ILE A 191 -10.96 -1.95 -12.68
C ILE A 191 -11.86 -3.15 -12.47
N ALA A 192 -13.18 -3.05 -12.30
CA ALA A 192 -13.97 -4.26 -12.05
C ALA A 192 -13.78 -5.35 -13.14
N PRO A 193 -13.76 -5.04 -14.46
CA PRO A 193 -13.46 -6.03 -15.49
C PRO A 193 -11.96 -6.38 -15.52
N LEU A 194 -11.07 -5.38 -15.39
CA LEU A 194 -9.62 -5.59 -15.45
C LEU A 194 -9.08 -6.36 -14.23
N ALA A 195 -9.62 -6.18 -13.03
CA ALA A 195 -9.29 -6.91 -11.80
C ALA A 195 -9.96 -8.29 -11.74
N LYS A 196 -11.11 -8.47 -12.42
CA LYS A 196 -11.70 -9.80 -12.63
C LYS A 196 -10.97 -10.60 -13.71
N GLU A 197 -10.45 -9.93 -14.74
CA GLU A 197 -9.75 -10.54 -15.90
C GLU A 197 -8.23 -10.65 -15.67
N THR A 198 -7.62 -9.75 -14.89
CA THR A 198 -6.38 -9.94 -14.12
C THR A 198 -6.69 -10.93 -13.00
N ASN A 199 -7.02 -12.14 -13.42
CA ASN A 199 -7.39 -13.28 -12.59
C ASN A 199 -6.29 -13.56 -11.54
N PHE A 200 -6.64 -14.22 -10.43
CA PHE A 200 -5.66 -14.73 -9.46
C PHE A 200 -4.53 -15.53 -10.13
N ASP A 201 -4.80 -16.18 -11.26
CA ASP A 201 -3.81 -16.85 -12.10
C ASP A 201 -2.70 -15.91 -12.62
N MET A 202 -3.04 -14.66 -12.97
CA MET A 202 -2.03 -13.65 -13.33
C MET A 202 -1.19 -13.30 -12.10
N LEU A 203 -1.81 -13.09 -10.93
CA LEU A 203 -1.09 -12.79 -9.70
C LEU A 203 -0.16 -13.95 -9.27
N ASP A 204 -0.59 -15.18 -9.52
CA ASP A 204 0.21 -16.39 -9.31
C ASP A 204 1.41 -16.45 -10.26
N GLY A 205 1.19 -16.27 -11.57
CA GLY A 205 2.27 -16.23 -12.56
C GLY A 205 3.26 -15.09 -12.30
N ILE A 206 2.76 -13.95 -11.82
CA ILE A 206 3.56 -12.84 -11.34
C ILE A 206 4.44 -13.28 -10.17
N GLY A 207 3.85 -13.85 -9.12
CA GLY A 207 4.59 -14.31 -7.94
C GLY A 207 5.69 -15.29 -8.36
N GLU A 208 5.32 -16.33 -9.09
CA GLU A 208 6.25 -17.35 -9.58
C GLU A 208 7.43 -16.76 -10.36
N ARG A 209 7.17 -15.78 -11.24
CA ARG A 209 8.22 -15.20 -12.08
C ARG A 209 9.14 -14.24 -11.32
N CYS A 210 8.59 -13.41 -10.43
CA CYS A 210 9.37 -12.35 -9.78
C CYS A 210 10.08 -12.83 -8.51
N TYR A 211 9.54 -13.82 -7.79
CA TYR A 211 10.09 -14.26 -6.49
C TYR A 211 11.53 -14.75 -6.54
N SER A 212 11.97 -15.37 -7.64
CA SER A 212 13.34 -15.86 -7.75
C SER A 212 14.33 -14.77 -8.19
N ARG A 213 13.85 -13.60 -8.62
CA ARG A 213 14.65 -12.57 -9.28
C ARG A 213 14.91 -11.37 -8.41
N TRP A 214 14.06 -11.11 -7.40
CA TRP A 214 14.23 -9.98 -6.50
C TRP A 214 14.41 -10.45 -5.05
N PRO A 215 15.33 -9.82 -4.30
CA PRO A 215 15.68 -10.23 -2.94
C PRO A 215 14.67 -9.79 -1.86
N TYR A 216 13.77 -8.85 -2.17
CA TYR A 216 12.81 -8.29 -1.22
C TYR A 216 11.36 -8.61 -1.59
N TRP A 217 10.51 -8.75 -0.58
CA TRP A 217 9.11 -9.07 -0.78
C TRP A 217 8.29 -7.86 -1.20
N PHE A 218 7.44 -8.15 -2.16
CA PHE A 218 6.66 -7.23 -2.95
C PHE A 218 5.33 -6.94 -2.28
N ARG A 219 5.07 -5.68 -1.93
CA ARG A 219 3.70 -5.23 -1.72
C ARG A 219 3.05 -5.05 -3.08
N VAL A 220 1.90 -5.67 -3.32
CA VAL A 220 1.01 -5.30 -4.42
C VAL A 220 0.04 -4.23 -3.93
N ARG A 221 0.20 -3.02 -4.46
CA ARG A 221 -0.74 -1.92 -4.26
C ARG A 221 -1.83 -2.02 -5.31
N VAL A 222 -3.06 -2.30 -4.89
CA VAL A 222 -4.27 -2.00 -5.68
C VAL A 222 -4.73 -0.62 -5.24
N ASN A 223 -4.78 0.35 -6.16
CA ASN A 223 -5.43 1.62 -5.84
C ASN A 223 -6.88 1.33 -5.46
N ASP A 224 -7.34 1.91 -4.35
CA ASP A 224 -8.65 1.62 -3.80
C ASP A 224 -9.75 2.16 -4.73
N TYR A 225 -10.39 1.25 -5.44
CA TYR A 225 -11.64 1.49 -6.15
C TYR A 225 -12.72 0.57 -5.57
N TRP A 226 -13.03 0.75 -4.28
CA TRP A 226 -14.29 0.34 -3.65
C TRP A 226 -14.67 -1.16 -3.70
N GLU A 227 -13.78 -2.05 -4.11
CA GLU A 227 -14.07 -3.48 -4.20
C GLU A 227 -13.34 -4.28 -3.11
N GLY A 228 -14.09 -5.12 -2.39
CA GLY A 228 -13.64 -5.93 -1.25
C GLY A 228 -12.57 -6.99 -1.54
N HIS A 229 -11.98 -7.00 -2.75
CA HIS A 229 -10.99 -7.98 -3.18
C HIS A 229 -9.56 -7.62 -2.77
N LEU A 230 -9.28 -6.39 -2.29
CA LEU A 230 -7.93 -5.96 -1.86
C LEU A 230 -7.28 -6.93 -0.86
N PHE A 231 -8.01 -7.32 0.18
CA PHE A 231 -7.48 -8.22 1.22
C PHE A 231 -7.27 -9.65 0.71
N GLN A 232 -8.04 -10.08 -0.31
CA GLN A 232 -7.82 -11.39 -0.96
C GLN A 232 -6.54 -11.39 -1.78
N VAL A 233 -6.25 -10.30 -2.50
CA VAL A 233 -5.01 -10.11 -3.25
C VAL A 233 -3.81 -10.07 -2.30
N VAL A 234 -3.91 -9.32 -1.20
CA VAL A 234 -2.85 -9.27 -0.17
C VAL A 234 -2.56 -10.65 0.39
N ASN A 235 -3.59 -11.37 0.86
CA ASN A 235 -3.43 -12.74 1.35
C ASN A 235 -2.73 -13.61 0.30
N ARG A 236 -3.16 -13.56 -0.96
CA ARG A 236 -2.57 -14.38 -2.02
C ARG A 236 -1.07 -14.13 -2.23
N PHE A 237 -0.65 -12.87 -2.26
CA PHE A 237 0.78 -12.52 -2.39
C PHE A 237 1.61 -12.85 -1.15
N ASN A 238 0.98 -12.87 0.02
CA ASN A 238 1.63 -13.22 1.26
C ASN A 238 1.54 -14.72 1.60
N ASP A 239 0.69 -15.51 0.94
CA ASP A 239 0.49 -16.94 1.25
C ASP A 239 1.80 -17.72 1.23
N ARG A 240 2.58 -17.58 0.15
CA ARG A 240 3.88 -18.27 0.01
C ARG A 240 4.88 -17.82 1.07
N ASN A 241 4.79 -16.55 1.44
CA ASN A 241 5.60 -15.85 2.41
C ASN A 241 5.36 -16.39 3.82
N VAL A 242 4.08 -16.40 4.20
CA VAL A 242 3.57 -16.94 5.45
C VAL A 242 3.84 -18.44 5.55
N ALA A 243 3.67 -19.19 4.46
CA ALA A 243 3.99 -20.62 4.41
C ALA A 243 5.47 -20.89 4.74
N ARG A 244 6.41 -20.11 4.19
CA ARG A 244 7.85 -20.22 4.50
C ARG A 244 8.16 -19.88 5.95
N VAL A 245 7.54 -18.82 6.49
CA VAL A 245 7.68 -18.45 7.91
C VAL A 245 7.18 -19.58 8.82
N LYS A 246 6.00 -20.14 8.53
CA LYS A 246 5.42 -21.28 9.24
C LYS A 246 6.30 -22.54 9.15
N ALA A 247 6.95 -22.77 8.01
CA ALA A 247 7.88 -23.87 7.81
C ALA A 247 9.24 -23.68 8.52
N GLY A 248 9.47 -22.54 9.18
CA GLY A 248 10.73 -22.27 9.88
C GLY A 248 11.85 -21.78 8.98
N GLU A 249 11.59 -21.51 7.70
CA GLU A 249 12.60 -21.03 6.77
C GLU A 249 13.06 -19.61 7.16
N SER A 250 14.37 -19.38 7.08
CA SER A 250 14.93 -18.04 7.16
C SER A 250 14.71 -17.34 5.83
N LEU A 251 13.81 -16.35 5.82
CA LEU A 251 13.76 -15.36 4.76
C LEU A 251 14.88 -14.34 5.01
N THR A 252 16.12 -14.79 4.93
CA THR A 252 17.29 -13.90 4.92
C THR A 252 17.35 -13.31 3.51
N PRO A 253 17.26 -11.98 3.35
CA PRO A 253 17.65 -11.36 2.09
C PRO A 253 19.14 -11.68 1.89
N TYR A 254 19.51 -12.18 0.73
CA TYR A 254 20.92 -12.18 0.32
C TYR A 254 21.38 -10.73 0.12
#